data_AF-A0A1G7V1Y5-F1
#
_entry.id   AF-A0A1G7V1Y5-F1
#
_cell.length_a   1.000
_cell.length_b   1.000
_cell.length_c   1.000
_cell.angle_alpha   90.00
_cell.angle_beta   90.00
_cell.angle_gamma   90.00
#
_symmetry.space_group_name_H-M   'P 1'
#
loop_
_entity.id
_entity.type
_entity.pdbx_description
1 polymer ?
#
loop_
_entity_poly.entity_id
_entity_poly.type
_entity_poly.pdbx_seq_one_letter_code
_entity_poly.pdbx_strand_id
1 'polypeptide(L)' 'MSAVDDSDLPALHGFVRGLRKDLPAVVAGLTLPYSNGPIEGTNTKVKLLKRQMYGRAGFALLHRHILLS' A
#
# COMPACT_ATOMS: atom_id res chain seq x y z
N MET A 1 -4.70 18.04 13.58
CA MET A 1 -5.41 16.75 13.74
C MET A 1 -6.34 16.70 14.95
N SER A 2 -6.20 17.60 15.95
CA SER A 2 -7.07 17.66 17.14
C SER A 2 -8.56 17.86 16.83
N ALA A 3 -8.89 18.68 15.81
CA ALA A 3 -10.28 18.90 15.40
C ALA A 3 -11.05 17.62 15.01
N VAL A 4 -10.34 16.56 14.58
CA VAL A 4 -10.96 15.26 14.29
C VAL A 4 -11.25 14.48 15.56
N ASP A 5 -10.43 14.63 16.60
CA ASP A 5 -10.66 13.96 17.89
C ASP A 5 -11.87 14.58 18.62
N ASP A 6 -12.07 15.89 18.44
CA ASP A 6 -13.17 16.64 19.06
C ASP A 6 -14.49 16.59 18.27
N SER A 7 -14.49 15.98 17.07
CA SER A 7 -15.68 15.86 16.22
C SER A 7 -16.23 14.44 16.19
N ASP A 8 -17.54 14.32 16.01
CA ASP A 8 -18.25 13.04 15.88
C ASP A 8 -18.10 12.48 14.44
N LEU A 9 -16.85 12.18 14.07
CA LEU A 9 -16.46 11.63 12.78
C LEU A 9 -15.69 10.32 12.97
N PRO A 10 -16.36 9.24 13.43
CA PRO A 10 -15.70 7.98 13.81
C PRO A 10 -14.91 7.34 12.67
N ALA A 11 -15.33 7.55 11.41
CA ALA A 11 -14.60 7.08 10.23
C ALA A 11 -13.21 7.72 10.07
N LEU A 12 -13.02 8.96 10.55
CA LEU A 12 -11.76 9.70 10.42
C LEU A 12 -10.83 9.49 11.62
N HIS A 13 -11.35 9.07 12.78
CA HIS A 13 -10.55 8.80 13.97
C HIS A 13 -9.47 7.75 13.70
N GLY A 14 -9.83 6.66 13.01
CA GLY A 14 -8.89 5.60 12.64
C GLY A 14 -7.79 6.09 11.70
N PHE A 15 -8.17 6.89 10.70
CA PHE A 15 -7.25 7.48 9.73
C PHE A 15 -6.23 8.41 10.41
N VAL A 16 -6.69 9.33 11.26
CA VAL A 16 -5.81 10.27 11.98
C VAL A 16 -4.87 9.54 12.93
N ARG A 17 -5.35 8.49 13.61
CA ARG A 17 -4.50 7.66 14.47
C ARG A 17 -3.38 6.97 13.68
N GLY A 18 -3.71 6.41 12.52
CA GLY A 18 -2.73 5.82 11.61
C GLY A 18 -1.70 6.85 11.14
N LEU A 19 -2.15 8.01 10.68
CA LEU A 19 -1.24 9.08 10.25
C LEU A 19 -0.31 9.57 11.36
N ARG A 20 -0.80 9.70 12.61
CA ARG A 20 0.06 10.07 13.75
C ARG A 20 1.14 9.03 14.01
N LYS A 21 0.78 7.74 13.94
CA LYS A 21 1.72 6.63 14.11
C LYS A 21 2.80 6.64 13.03
N ASP A 22 2.42 6.91 11.78
CA ASP A 22 3.31 6.85 10.62
C ASP A 22 3.88 8.22 10.21
N LEU A 23 3.69 9.26 11.03
CA LEU A 23 4.10 10.64 10.72
C LEU A 23 5.57 10.77 10.29
N PRO A 24 6.55 10.10 10.93
CA PRO A 24 7.94 10.16 10.48
C PRO A 24 8.13 9.62 9.05
N ALA A 25 7.43 8.53 8.70
CA ALA A 25 7.50 7.95 7.37
C ALA A 25 6.84 8.85 6.31
N VAL A 26 5.71 9.48 6.65
CA VAL A 26 5.04 10.45 5.77
C VAL A 26 5.93 11.66 5.51
N VAL A 27 6.55 12.23 6.55
CA VAL A 27 7.48 13.35 6.41
C VAL A 27 8.68 12.94 5.55
N ALA A 28 9.28 11.78 5.81
CA ALA A 28 10.40 11.27 5.02
C ALA A 28 10.03 11.08 3.55
N GLY A 29 8.85 10.53 3.26
CA GLY A 29 8.35 10.33 1.89
C GLY A 29 8.08 11.63 1.13
N LEU A 30 7.89 12.76 1.81
CA LEU A 30 7.67 14.08 1.21
C LEU A 30 8.93 14.95 1.13
N THR A 31 9.93 14.67 1.95
CA THR A 31 11.14 15.51 2.09
C THR A 31 12.39 14.88 1.48
N LEU A 32 12.46 13.55 1.41
CA LEU A 32 13.59 12.85 0.83
C LEU A 32 13.36 12.59 -0.67
N PRO A 33 14.43 12.43 -1.47
CA PRO A 33 14.31 12.14 -2.90
C PRO A 33 13.90 10.68 -3.19
N TYR A 34 13.72 9.86 -2.16
CA TYR A 34 13.40 8.44 -2.30
C TYR A 34 11.89 8.25 -2.45
N SER A 35 11.49 7.34 -3.34
CA SER A 35 10.08 6.98 -3.52
C SER A 35 9.88 5.47 -3.51
N ASN A 36 8.71 5.04 -3.04
CA ASN A 36 8.27 3.64 -3.14
C ASN A 36 7.63 3.31 -4.50
N GLY A 37 7.58 4.26 -5.44
CA GLY A 37 6.93 4.08 -6.75
C GLY A 37 7.35 2.82 -7.51
N PRO A 38 8.66 2.50 -7.63
CA PRO A 38 9.10 1.27 -8.28
C PRO A 38 8.55 0.00 -7.61
N ILE A 39 8.56 -0.04 -6.28
CA ILE A 39 8.07 -1.18 -5.49
C ILE A 39 6.55 -1.31 -5.61
N GLU A 40 5.81 -0.20 -5.60
CA GLU A 40 4.38 -0.18 -5.84
C GLU A 40 4.01 -0.64 -7.25
N GLY A 41 4.83 -0.28 -8.24
CA GLY A 41 4.75 -0.79 -9.61
C GLY A 41 4.90 -2.31 -9.67
N THR A 42 5.94 -2.86 -9.03
CA THR A 42 6.13 -4.31 -8.92
C THR A 42 4.95 -5.00 -8.24
N ASN A 43 4.47 -4.45 -7.12
CA ASN A 43 3.30 -4.97 -6.42
C ASN A 43 2.04 -4.97 -7.31
N THR A 44 1.87 -3.92 -8.12
CA THR A 44 0.77 -3.81 -9.08
C THR A 44 0.89 -4.86 -10.19
N LYS A 45 2.08 -5.05 -10.77
CA LYS A 45 2.33 -6.13 -11.76
C LYS A 45 1.98 -7.50 -11.18
N VAL A 46 2.47 -7.82 -9.97
CA VAL A 46 2.19 -9.11 -9.31
C VAL A 46 0.69 -9.31 -9.06
N LYS A 47 -0.01 -8.28 -8.55
CA LYS A 47 -1.47 -8.34 -8.35
C LYS A 47 -2.23 -8.51 -9.66
N LEU A 48 -1.78 -7.86 -10.73
CA LEU A 48 -2.37 -7.98 -12.07
C LEU A 48 -2.24 -9.42 -12.60
N LEU A 49 -1.03 -9.99 -12.56
CA LEU A 49 -0.79 -11.37 -12.99
C LEU A 49 -1.65 -12.36 -12.21
N LYS A 50 -1.74 -12.22 -10.88
CA LYS A 50 -2.63 -13.04 -10.05
C LYS A 50 -4.11 -12.91 -10.44
N ARG A 51 -4.56 -11.70 -10.80
CA ARG A 51 -5.94 -11.43 -11.25
C ARG A 51 -6.25 -12.02 -12.63
N GLN A 52 -5.29 -11.97 -13.57
CA GLN A 52 -5.41 -12.61 -14.90
C GLN A 52 -5.64 -14.13 -14.78
N MET A 53 -5.13 -14.73 -13.70
CA MET A 53 -5.30 -16.14 -13.40
C MET A 53 -6.57 -16.46 -12.60
N TYR A 54 -7.47 -15.48 -12.42
CA TYR A 54 -8.75 -15.61 -11.70
C TYR A 54 -8.61 -16.22 -10.29
N GLY A 55 -7.50 -15.96 -9.60
CA GLY A 55 -7.23 -16.51 -8.28
C GLY A 55 -6.94 -18.01 -8.24
N ARG A 56 -6.84 -18.68 -9.39
CA ARG A 56 -6.54 -20.13 -9.50
C ARG A 56 -5.04 -20.44 -9.44
N ALA A 57 -4.20 -19.42 -9.29
CA ALA A 57 -2.76 -19.56 -9.17
C ALA A 57 -2.33 -19.77 -7.72
N GLY A 58 -1.97 -21.01 -7.37
CA GLY A 58 -1.14 -21.27 -6.19
C GLY A 58 0.24 -20.62 -6.32
N PHE A 59 1.00 -20.57 -5.22
CA PHE A 59 2.29 -19.87 -5.18
C PHE A 59 3.26 -20.31 -6.27
N ALA A 60 3.45 -21.63 -6.47
CA ALA A 60 4.38 -22.16 -7.46
C ALA A 60 4.06 -21.69 -8.89
N LEU A 61 2.76 -21.68 -9.25
CA LEU A 61 2.31 -21.28 -10.57
C LEU A 61 2.43 -19.76 -10.76
N LEU A 62 2.06 -18.96 -9.75
CA LEU A 62 2.22 -17.51 -9.78
C LEU A 62 3.70 -17.12 -9.88
N HIS A 63 4.58 -17.78 -9.13
CA HIS A 63 6.01 -17.56 -9.18
C HIS A 63 6.59 -17.86 -10.57
N ARG A 64 6.22 -19.01 -11.17
CA ARG A 64 6.60 -19.36 -12.54
C ARG A 64 6.13 -18.30 -13.54
N HIS A 65 4.89 -17.80 -13.39
CA HIS A 65 4.35 -16.78 -14.27
C HIS A 65 5.07 -15.43 -14.13
N ILE A 66 5.44 -15.02 -12.92
CA ILE A 66 6.20 -13.78 -12.70
C ILE A 66 7.58 -13.87 -13.38
N LEU A 67 8.30 -14.98 -13.22
CA LEU A 67 9.63 -15.17 -13.80
C LEU A 67 9.65 -15.22 -15.33
N LEU A 68 8.53 -15.57 -15.96
CA LEU A 68 8.39 -15.68 -17.41
C LEU A 68 7.70 -14.46 -18.05
N SER A 69 7.42 -13.40 -17.29
CA SER A 69 6.64 -12.21 -17.70
C SER A 69 7.43 -10.92 -17.76
#